data_AF-W5MZ62-F1
#
_entry.id   AF-W5MZ62-F1
#
_cell.length_a   1.000
_cell.length_b   1.000
_cell.length_c   1.000
_cell.angle_alpha   90.00
_cell.angle_beta   90.00
_cell.angle_gamma   90.00
#
_symmetry.space_group_name_H-M   'P 1'
#
loop_
_entity.id
_entity.type
_entity.pdbx_description
1 polymer ?
#
loop_
_entity_poly.entity_id
_entity_poly.type
_entity_poly.pdbx_seq_one_letter_code
_entity_poly.pdbx_strand_id
1 'polypeptide(L)'
;MSASLIRRGLELLNDDLKGESSDGKRRSQKKADVAPGTSVMDRIRSDKQGVTRQVRRLRGRPGPGKSRATVKDKRIKSAVEEYLKKQSSSHLKRNLKYFLGKGFKAEESVTGKILSQHQGRQARDRPPSPAKKKEEKRSVFTEAEFEQFQKEYFGRLVEENV
;
A
#
# COMPACT_ATOMS: atom_id res chain seq x y z
N MET A 1 -5.82 -3.50 -18.57
CA MET A 1 -6.33 -4.47 -17.56
C MET A 1 -7.73 -4.90 -17.97
N SER A 2 -8.05 -6.20 -17.96
CA SER A 2 -9.36 -6.68 -18.42
C SER A 2 -10.47 -6.35 -17.42
N ALA A 3 -11.64 -5.95 -17.92
CA ALA A 3 -12.80 -5.63 -17.10
C ALA A 3 -13.26 -6.81 -16.24
N SER A 4 -13.03 -8.05 -16.70
CA SER A 4 -13.32 -9.28 -15.96
C SER A 4 -12.48 -9.44 -14.69
N LEU A 5 -11.20 -9.04 -14.72
CA LEU A 5 -10.33 -9.08 -13.54
C LEU A 5 -10.75 -8.06 -12.48
N ILE A 6 -11.15 -6.86 -12.91
CA ILE A 6 -11.64 -5.81 -12.00
C ILE A 6 -12.94 -6.25 -11.34
N ARG A 7 -13.88 -6.82 -12.11
CA ARG A 7 -15.14 -7.36 -11.56
C ARG A 7 -14.91 -8.47 -10.56
N ARG A 8 -14.01 -9.42 -10.87
CA ARG A 8 -13.64 -10.53 -9.98
C ARG A 8 -12.95 -10.04 -8.70
N GLY A 9 -12.09 -9.03 -8.81
CA GLY A 9 -11.40 -8.42 -7.66
C GLY A 9 -12.37 -7.71 -6.71
N LEU A 10 -13.34 -6.97 -7.24
CA LEU A 10 -14.38 -6.32 -6.45
C LEU A 10 -15.37 -7.31 -5.81
N GLU A 11 -15.67 -8.42 -6.50
CA GLU A 11 -16.53 -9.49 -6.00
C GLU A 11 -15.90 -10.18 -4.78
N LEU A 12 -14.61 -10.53 -4.86
CA LEU A 12 -13.85 -11.10 -3.74
C LEU A 12 -13.72 -10.13 -2.56
N LEU A 13 -13.55 -8.84 -2.82
CA LEU A 13 -13.44 -7.82 -1.77
C LEU A 13 -14.79 -7.58 -1.06
N ASN A 14 -15.91 -7.68 -1.77
CA ASN A 14 -17.25 -7.55 -1.19
C ASN A 14 -17.61 -8.69 -0.22
N ASP A 15 -17.10 -9.91 -0.45
CA ASP A 15 -17.31 -11.06 0.43
C ASP A 15 -16.62 -10.86 1.79
N ASP A 16 -15.45 -10.22 1.80
CA ASP A 16 -14.72 -9.88 3.03
C ASP A 16 -15.35 -8.70 3.78
N LEU A 17 -15.91 -7.72 3.07
CA LEU A 17 -16.56 -6.53 3.66
C LEU A 17 -17.98 -6.82 4.20
N LYS A 18 -18.71 -7.78 3.62
CA LYS A 18 -20.07 -8.18 4.07
C LYS A 18 -20.10 -8.99 5.38
N GLY A 19 -18.95 -9.18 6.02
CA GLY A 19 -18.85 -9.81 7.34
C GLY A 19 -19.53 -9.00 8.47
N GLU A 20 -19.61 -7.67 8.34
CA GLU A 20 -19.86 -6.78 9.48
C GLU A 20 -21.20 -6.02 9.51
N SER A 21 -22.04 -6.06 8.46
CA SER A 21 -23.33 -5.34 8.47
C SER A 21 -24.53 -6.15 7.94
N SER A 22 -25.40 -6.54 8.88
CA SER A 22 -26.85 -6.84 8.79
C SER A 22 -27.45 -7.64 7.62
N ASP A 23 -27.98 -8.82 8.00
CA ASP A 23 -29.17 -9.55 7.54
C ASP A 23 -29.57 -9.58 6.06
N GLY A 24 -29.37 -10.77 5.47
CA GLY A 24 -29.89 -11.15 4.15
C GLY A 24 -29.42 -12.54 3.71
N LYS A 25 -30.10 -13.58 4.22
CA LYS A 25 -30.06 -14.99 3.76
C LYS A 25 -28.65 -15.59 3.51
N ARG A 26 -27.89 -15.76 4.60
CA ARG A 26 -26.72 -16.64 4.61
C ARG A 26 -27.20 -18.09 4.42
N ARG A 27 -26.84 -18.72 3.30
CA ARG A 27 -26.76 -20.20 3.23
C ARG A 27 -25.74 -20.59 4.29
N SER A 28 -26.24 -21.02 5.44
CA SER A 28 -25.42 -21.44 6.57
C SER A 28 -24.56 -22.63 6.15
N GLN A 29 -23.31 -22.36 5.73
CA GLN A 29 -22.24 -23.24 6.12
C GLN A 29 -22.10 -23.06 7.62
N LYS A 30 -22.87 -23.86 8.38
CA LYS A 30 -22.60 -24.07 9.80
C LYS A 30 -21.12 -24.41 9.90
N LYS A 31 -20.34 -23.51 10.49
CA LYS A 31 -19.26 -23.94 11.36
C LYS A 31 -19.97 -24.68 12.48
N ALA A 32 -20.10 -25.99 12.31
CA ALA A 32 -20.26 -26.84 13.46
C ALA A 32 -18.97 -26.67 14.25
N ASP A 33 -19.06 -26.05 15.42
CA ASP A 33 -18.26 -26.50 16.54
C ASP A 33 -18.39 -28.01 16.58
N VAL A 34 -17.32 -28.70 16.22
CA VAL A 34 -17.35 -30.14 16.18
C VAL A 34 -16.98 -30.61 17.57
N ALA A 35 -18.00 -31.08 18.28
CA ALA A 35 -17.86 -32.05 19.35
C ALA A 35 -16.84 -33.15 18.98
N PRO A 36 -16.08 -33.70 19.92
CA PRO A 36 -15.04 -34.67 19.61
C PRO A 36 -15.71 -35.92 19.00
N GLY A 37 -15.64 -36.10 17.67
CA GLY A 37 -16.23 -37.28 17.04
C GLY A 37 -16.52 -37.28 15.54
N THR A 38 -16.50 -36.17 14.80
CA THR A 38 -16.88 -36.26 13.36
C THR A 38 -15.74 -36.78 12.49
N SER A 39 -16.07 -37.81 11.71
CA SER A 39 -15.15 -38.48 10.80
C SER A 39 -14.79 -37.56 9.61
N VAL A 40 -13.54 -37.67 9.15
CA VAL A 40 -13.01 -36.87 8.04
C VAL A 40 -13.78 -37.10 6.72
N MET A 41 -14.54 -38.19 6.61
CA MET A 41 -15.34 -38.51 5.42
C MET A 41 -16.51 -37.55 5.22
N ASP A 42 -17.05 -36.95 6.28
CA ASP A 42 -18.22 -36.05 6.20
C ASP A 42 -17.89 -34.72 5.50
N ARG A 43 -16.60 -34.45 5.28
CA ARG A 43 -16.09 -33.24 4.62
C ARG A 43 -15.90 -33.42 3.12
N ILE A 44 -16.16 -34.59 2.56
CA ILE A 44 -15.89 -34.90 1.15
C ILE A 44 -17.21 -35.14 0.43
N ARG A 45 -17.49 -34.30 -0.58
CA ARG A 45 -18.80 -34.19 -1.23
C ARG A 45 -19.05 -35.20 -2.37
N SER A 46 -18.17 -36.17 -2.61
CA SER A 46 -18.35 -37.12 -3.72
C SER A 46 -17.48 -38.37 -3.58
N ASP A 47 -17.98 -39.55 -3.91
CA ASP A 47 -17.26 -40.85 -3.89
C ASP A 47 -16.50 -41.17 -5.19
N LYS A 48 -15.82 -40.16 -5.76
CA LYS A 48 -15.09 -40.31 -7.03
C LYS A 48 -13.63 -40.73 -6.79
N GLN A 49 -13.02 -41.42 -7.76
CA GLN A 49 -11.60 -41.77 -7.72
C GLN A 49 -10.75 -40.49 -7.54
N GLY A 50 -10.15 -40.29 -6.36
CA GLY A 50 -9.44 -39.06 -5.98
C GLY A 50 -9.75 -38.55 -4.57
N VAL A 51 -10.85 -39.02 -3.98
CA VAL A 51 -11.23 -38.77 -2.57
C VAL A 51 -10.09 -39.10 -1.62
N THR A 52 -9.40 -40.23 -1.81
CA THR A 52 -8.29 -40.65 -0.95
C THR A 52 -7.13 -39.65 -0.94
N ARG A 53 -6.85 -38.98 -2.06
CA ARG A 53 -5.86 -37.89 -2.14
C ARG A 53 -6.35 -36.64 -1.42
N GLN A 54 -7.64 -36.32 -1.52
CA GLN A 54 -8.24 -35.18 -0.82
C GLN A 54 -8.33 -35.42 0.69
N VAL A 55 -8.72 -36.61 1.14
CA VAL A 55 -8.63 -37.07 2.54
C VAL A 55 -7.19 -36.92 3.02
N ARG A 56 -6.19 -37.39 2.26
CA ARG A 56 -4.77 -37.34 2.67
C ARG A 56 -4.24 -35.91 2.78
N ARG A 57 -4.72 -34.99 1.94
CA ARG A 57 -4.40 -33.54 2.03
C ARG A 57 -5.10 -32.88 3.22
N LEU A 58 -6.38 -33.18 3.45
CA LEU A 58 -7.18 -32.62 4.55
C LEU A 58 -6.76 -33.16 5.93
N ARG A 59 -6.40 -34.45 6.02
CA ARG A 59 -5.86 -35.04 7.25
C ARG A 59 -4.49 -34.49 7.58
N GLY A 60 -3.73 -34.03 6.58
CA GLY A 60 -2.32 -33.71 6.71
C GLY A 60 -1.51 -34.96 7.11
N ARG A 61 -0.38 -35.24 6.46
CA ARG A 61 0.61 -36.15 7.06
C ARG A 61 1.59 -35.24 7.81
N PRO A 62 1.73 -35.39 9.14
CA PRO A 62 2.29 -36.61 9.71
C PRO A 62 1.52 -37.15 10.92
N GLY A 63 1.37 -38.48 10.97
CA GLY A 63 0.99 -39.15 12.22
C GLY A 63 2.05 -38.96 13.31
N PRO A 64 1.73 -39.30 14.56
CA PRO A 64 2.52 -39.03 15.77
C PRO A 64 3.90 -39.71 15.85
N GLY A 65 4.35 -40.41 14.79
CA GLY A 65 5.54 -41.27 14.80
C GLY A 65 6.73 -40.79 13.97
N LYS A 66 6.77 -39.55 13.45
CA LYS A 66 8.01 -39.03 12.85
C LYS A 66 8.88 -38.40 13.92
N SER A 67 10.02 -39.06 14.17
CA SER A 67 11.09 -38.60 15.04
C SER A 67 11.41 -37.12 14.78
N ARG A 68 11.20 -36.27 15.79
CA ARG A 68 11.57 -34.84 15.81
C ARG A 68 13.10 -34.62 15.89
N ALA A 69 13.89 -35.66 15.67
CA ALA A 69 15.33 -35.66 15.86
C ALA A 69 16.10 -35.10 14.65
N THR A 70 15.51 -35.11 13.44
CA THR A 70 16.20 -34.54 12.26
C THR A 70 15.89 -33.05 12.08
N VAL A 71 16.90 -32.25 11.75
CA VAL A 71 16.82 -30.79 11.57
C VAL A 71 15.80 -30.39 10.49
N LYS A 72 15.55 -31.25 9.50
CA LYS A 72 14.62 -31.01 8.38
C LYS A 72 13.14 -30.90 8.79
N ASP A 73 12.74 -31.55 9.87
CA ASP A 73 11.35 -31.54 10.35
C ASP A 73 11.08 -30.45 11.41
N LYS A 74 12.11 -29.67 11.79
CA LYS A 74 11.97 -28.54 12.71
C LYS A 74 11.51 -27.31 11.94
N ARG A 75 10.28 -26.87 12.18
CA ARG A 75 9.84 -25.52 11.77
C ARG A 75 10.69 -24.49 12.50
N ILE A 76 11.40 -23.66 11.75
CA ILE A 76 12.12 -22.51 12.32
C ILE A 76 11.05 -21.61 12.93
N LYS A 77 11.05 -21.51 14.26
CA LYS A 77 10.22 -20.54 14.96
C LYS A 77 10.96 -19.21 14.97
N SER A 78 10.21 -18.13 14.84
CA SER A 78 10.78 -16.81 15.03
C SER A 78 11.30 -16.69 16.46
N ALA A 79 12.52 -16.19 16.62
CA ALA A 79 13.09 -15.90 17.94
C ALA A 79 12.18 -14.96 18.75
N VAL A 80 11.48 -14.06 18.06
CA VAL A 80 10.48 -13.15 18.66
C VAL A 80 9.31 -13.94 19.24
N GLU A 81 8.77 -14.92 18.51
CA GLU A 81 7.65 -15.72 19.00
C GLU A 81 8.02 -16.61 20.19
N GLU A 82 9.23 -17.18 20.19
CA GLU A 82 9.70 -17.96 21.34
C GLU A 82 9.94 -17.08 22.56
N TYR A 83 10.47 -15.87 22.36
CA TYR A 83 10.60 -14.88 23.41
C TYR A 83 9.23 -14.50 24.00
N LEU A 84 8.25 -14.20 23.15
CA LEU A 84 6.89 -13.86 23.60
C LEU A 84 6.21 -14.99 24.38
N LYS A 85 6.47 -16.25 24.04
CA LYS A 85 5.95 -17.42 24.79
C LYS A 85 6.60 -17.61 26.15
N LYS A 86 7.87 -17.20 26.29
CA LYS A 86 8.61 -17.26 27.56
C LYS A 86 8.28 -16.09 28.48
N GLN A 87 7.80 -14.97 27.94
CA GLN A 87 7.39 -13.82 28.73
C GLN A 87 6.07 -14.11 29.47
N SER A 88 6.11 -13.99 30.80
CA SER A 88 4.96 -14.26 31.68
C SER A 88 3.94 -13.12 31.72
N SER A 89 4.36 -11.90 31.36
CA SER A 89 3.49 -10.72 31.35
C SER A 89 3.90 -9.71 30.29
N SER A 90 2.91 -8.97 29.77
CA SER A 90 3.15 -7.87 28.84
C SER A 90 3.67 -6.65 29.59
N HIS A 91 4.81 -6.12 29.15
CA HIS A 91 5.34 -4.84 29.64
C HIS A 91 4.70 -3.62 28.98
N LEU A 92 3.68 -3.81 28.14
CA LEU A 92 3.03 -2.72 27.39
C LEU A 92 2.56 -1.59 28.31
N LYS A 93 1.85 -1.91 29.40
CA LYS A 93 1.34 -0.90 30.34
C LYS A 93 2.46 -0.09 31.01
N ARG A 94 3.55 -0.76 31.40
CA ARG A 94 4.73 -0.12 32.00
C ARG A 94 5.43 0.80 31.00
N ASN A 95 5.60 0.34 29.75
CA ASN A 95 6.22 1.11 28.69
C ASN A 95 5.36 2.32 28.30
N LEU A 96 4.04 2.16 28.18
CA LEU A 96 3.12 3.27 27.93
C LEU A 96 3.19 4.30 29.06
N LYS A 97 3.18 3.85 30.32
CA LYS A 97 3.33 4.75 31.46
C LYS A 97 4.68 5.49 31.44
N TYR A 98 5.75 4.84 30.97
CA TYR A 98 7.05 5.48 30.80
C TYR A 98 7.04 6.54 29.69
N PHE A 99 6.53 6.19 28.49
CA PHE A 99 6.48 7.10 27.35
C PHE A 99 5.52 8.28 27.55
N LEU A 100 4.40 8.05 28.24
CA LEU A 100 3.39 9.07 28.50
C LEU A 100 3.62 9.84 29.80
N GLY A 101 4.42 9.30 30.72
CA GLY A 101 4.55 9.82 32.08
C GLY A 101 5.33 11.13 32.20
N LYS A 102 6.22 11.44 31.25
CA LYS A 102 6.93 12.72 31.18
C LYS A 102 7.18 13.09 29.72
N GLY A 103 6.57 14.17 29.26
CA GLY A 103 6.93 14.82 28.01
C GLY A 103 8.16 15.68 28.22
N PHE A 104 9.36 15.10 28.11
CA PHE A 104 10.57 15.91 28.01
C PHE A 104 10.51 16.65 26.68
N LYS A 105 10.08 17.92 26.73
CA LYS A 105 10.15 18.81 25.58
C LYS A 105 11.60 19.32 25.51
N ALA A 106 12.26 19.05 24.40
CA ALA A 106 13.54 19.68 24.11
C ALA A 106 13.36 21.20 24.05
N GLU A 107 14.41 21.92 24.43
CA GLU A 107 14.45 23.38 24.36
C GLU A 107 14.07 23.87 22.96
N GLU A 108 13.28 24.95 22.88
CA GLU A 108 12.80 25.50 21.61
C GLU A 108 13.94 25.88 20.65
N SER A 109 15.09 26.30 21.20
CA SER A 109 16.29 26.59 20.41
C SER A 109 16.84 25.35 19.71
N VAL A 110 16.82 24.19 20.40
CA VAL A 110 17.31 22.91 19.87
C VAL A 110 16.31 22.33 18.88
N THR A 111 15.01 22.39 19.17
CA THR A 111 13.98 21.91 18.23
C THR A 111 13.97 22.76 16.96
N GLY A 112 14.16 24.07 17.06
CA GLY A 112 14.30 24.98 15.91
C GLY A 112 15.48 24.61 15.00
N LYS A 113 16.66 24.33 15.58
CA LYS A 113 17.84 23.87 14.82
C LYS A 113 17.56 22.57 14.06
N ILE A 114 16.96 21.59 14.73
CA ILE A 114 16.60 20.30 14.13
C ILE A 114 15.64 20.53 12.95
N LEU A 115 14.57 21.31 13.14
CA LEU A 115 13.62 21.61 12.08
C LEU A 115 14.28 22.30 10.88
N SER A 116 15.15 23.30 11.10
CA SER A 116 15.87 23.97 10.02
C SER A 116 16.81 23.04 9.24
N GLN A 117 17.44 22.07 9.91
CA GLN A 117 18.35 21.11 9.28
C GLN A 117 17.60 20.08 8.42
N HIS A 118 16.35 19.77 8.77
CA HIS A 118 15.53 18.80 8.07
C HIS A 118 14.59 19.44 7.02
N GLN A 119 14.39 20.75 7.07
CA GLN A 119 13.55 21.47 6.10
C GLN A 119 14.04 21.24 4.66
N GLY A 120 13.14 20.82 3.77
CA GLY A 120 13.44 20.59 2.35
C GLY A 120 14.24 19.32 2.03
N ARG A 121 14.52 18.44 3.01
CA ARG A 121 15.10 17.11 2.73
C ARG A 121 14.12 16.19 1.99
N GLN A 122 12.83 16.28 2.31
CA GLN A 122 11.78 15.62 1.56
C GLN A 122 11.21 16.58 0.52
N ALA A 123 10.86 16.06 -0.65
CA ALA A 123 10.22 16.85 -1.70
C ALA A 123 8.90 17.49 -1.25
N ARG A 124 8.20 16.85 -0.31
CA ARG A 124 6.95 17.34 0.30
C ARG A 124 7.15 18.56 1.20
N ASP A 125 8.30 18.67 1.84
CA ASP A 125 8.64 19.75 2.77
C ASP A 125 9.28 20.94 2.07
N ARG A 126 9.52 20.82 0.76
CA ARG A 126 10.08 21.90 -0.04
C ARG A 126 8.98 22.91 -0.34
N PRO A 127 9.17 24.20 -0.04
CA PRO A 127 8.18 25.21 -0.42
C PRO A 127 8.02 25.20 -1.95
N PRO A 128 6.81 25.47 -2.47
CA PRO A 128 6.59 25.55 -3.90
C PRO A 128 7.50 26.63 -4.49
N SER A 129 8.19 26.30 -5.58
CA SER A 129 9.00 27.29 -6.28
C SER A 129 8.12 28.44 -6.73
N PRO A 130 8.59 29.71 -6.62
CA PRO A 130 7.83 30.84 -7.13
C PRO A 130 7.51 30.60 -8.61
N ALA A 131 6.27 30.92 -9.01
CA ALA A 131 5.85 30.78 -10.39
C ALA A 131 6.81 31.56 -11.29
N LYS A 132 7.40 30.88 -12.28
CA LYS A 132 8.18 31.56 -13.31
C LYS A 132 7.26 32.55 -14.00
N LYS A 133 7.52 33.85 -13.81
CA LYS A 133 6.83 34.89 -14.57
C LYS A 133 7.05 34.56 -16.05
N LYS A 134 5.98 34.54 -16.82
CA LYS A 134 6.08 34.38 -18.28
C LYS A 134 6.88 35.57 -18.77
N GLU A 135 8.06 35.31 -19.32
CA GLU A 135 8.80 36.33 -20.03
C GLU A 135 7.91 36.83 -21.16
N GLU A 136 7.68 38.14 -21.22
CA GLU A 136 6.94 38.75 -22.30
C GLU A 136 7.67 38.44 -23.59
N LYS A 137 6.94 37.97 -24.61
CA LYS A 137 7.52 37.67 -25.92
C LYS A 137 8.01 38.98 -26.51
N ARG A 138 9.31 39.26 -26.38
CA ARG A 138 9.94 40.41 -27.00
C ARG A 138 9.83 40.23 -28.51
N SER A 139 9.11 41.13 -29.19
CA SER A 139 9.08 41.17 -30.65
C SER A 139 10.50 41.32 -31.16
N VAL A 140 10.88 40.51 -32.14
CA VAL A 140 12.19 40.60 -32.81
C VAL A 140 12.28 41.87 -33.65
N PHE A 141 11.13 42.34 -34.15
CA PHE A 141 11.03 43.55 -34.94
C PHE A 141 10.67 44.74 -34.07
N THR A 142 11.44 45.80 -34.24
CA THR A 142 11.09 47.12 -33.73
C THR A 142 10.14 47.81 -34.72
N GLU A 143 9.25 48.67 -34.21
CA GLU A 143 8.29 49.41 -35.06
C GLU A 143 9.02 50.22 -36.16
N ALA A 144 10.20 50.75 -35.84
CA ALA A 144 11.04 51.49 -36.80
C ALA A 144 11.54 50.61 -37.96
N GLU A 145 11.88 49.34 -37.71
CA GLU A 145 12.25 48.39 -38.76
C GLU A 145 11.05 48.04 -39.65
N PHE A 146 9.84 48.01 -39.07
CA PHE A 146 8.61 47.77 -39.83
C PHE A 146 8.27 48.94 -40.76
N GLU A 147 8.45 50.19 -40.31
CA GLU A 147 8.28 51.38 -41.16
C GLU A 147 9.28 51.42 -42.32
N GLN A 148 10.54 51.03 -42.07
CA GLN A 148 11.55 50.91 -43.13
C GLN A 148 11.16 49.84 -44.15
N PHE A 149 10.70 48.68 -43.68
CA PHE A 149 10.21 47.61 -44.55
C PHE A 149 9.03 48.08 -45.42
N GLN A 150 8.06 48.81 -44.85
CA GLN A 150 6.94 49.36 -45.62
C GLN A 150 7.40 50.29 -46.73
N LYS A 151 8.32 51.21 -46.44
CA LYS A 151 8.88 52.13 -47.46
C LYS A 151 9.66 51.37 -48.52
N GLU A 152 10.43 50.36 -48.15
CA GLU A 152 11.24 49.60 -49.09
C GLU A 152 10.39 48.68 -50.01
N TYR A 153 9.30 48.13 -49.49
CA TYR A 153 8.46 47.18 -50.21
C TYR A 153 7.35 47.87 -51.02
N PHE A 154 6.77 48.95 -50.49
CA PHE A 154 5.68 49.70 -51.15
C PHE A 154 6.15 51.01 -51.81
N GLY A 155 7.26 51.60 -51.37
CA GLY A 155 7.78 52.86 -51.95
C GLY A 155 8.41 52.68 -53.34
N ARG A 156 8.91 51.48 -53.68
CA ARG A 156 9.43 51.18 -55.02
C ARG A 156 8.35 51.16 -56.12
N LEU A 157 7.09 50.91 -55.77
CA LEU A 157 5.97 50.89 -56.72
C LEU A 157 5.60 52.29 -57.28
N VAL A 158 6.06 53.37 -56.64
CA VAL A 158 5.73 54.74 -57.05
C VAL A 158 6.76 55.29 -58.06
N GLU A 159 8.02 54.85 -58.01
CA GLU A 159 9.06 55.36 -58.91
C GLU A 159 9.17 54.63 -60.25
N GLU A 160 8.56 53.46 -60.42
CA GLU A 160 8.48 52.76 -61.72
C GLU A 160 7.31 53.25 -62.61
N ASN A 161 6.42 54.11 -62.11
CA ASN A 161 5.22 54.58 -62.82
C ASN A 161 5.21 56.09 -63.13
N VAL A 162 6.38 56.75 -63.18
CA VAL A 162 6.55 58.14 -63.63
C VAL A 162 7.60 58.20 -64.73
#